data_AF-A0A100Y3C1-F1
#
_entry.id   AF-A0A100Y3C1-F1
#
_cell.length_a   1.000
_cell.length_b   1.000
_cell.length_c   1.000
_cell.angle_alpha   90.00
_cell.angle_beta   90.00
_cell.angle_gamma   90.00
#
_symmetry.space_group_name_H-M   'P 1'
#
loop_
_entity.id
_entity.type
_entity.pdbx_description
1 polymer ?
#
loop_
_entity_poly.entity_id
_entity_poly.type
_entity_poly.pdbx_seq_one_letter_code
_entity_poly.pdbx_strand_id
1 'polypeptide(L)'
;MDMDRDPGVERTSKEVAALAPQWTPVSERAAVGLWRLPRAAEAVERALASEDPALRERGWVMVRARVAEEIDSGRDWTREAALWLARGSASWEESARVTGDLSWRARAAGRSALLFLSDAHVASVDPGDAYGRALWHCFLTTLRYDFRCAAIEEFFGRGPRELPDLDPYSDAMRVFALLGRSRTEGLPLLDSVVARAGDDDKVVHALLHGLWLGEDLPDQADRMLRLLEAPAFAGGLGPEALFRKAGALRRLRRYGPALQAVQEAIDGLDPSEVVVHADCVRERSLILADRDLYEAAGAGDRTPAR
;
A
#
# COMPACT_ATOMS: atom_id res chain seq x y z
N MET A 1 -45.88 2.26 11.12
CA MET A 1 -45.92 1.01 10.35
C MET A 1 -44.47 0.63 10.13
N ASP A 2 -43.93 -0.14 11.07
CA ASP A 2 -42.51 -0.39 11.25
C ASP A 2 -42.12 -1.51 10.28
N MET A 3 -41.69 -1.13 9.07
CA MET A 3 -41.25 -2.08 8.07
C MET A 3 -39.91 -2.68 8.49
N ASP A 4 -39.94 -3.98 8.77
CA ASP A 4 -38.97 -4.93 8.23
C ASP A 4 -37.56 -4.93 8.84
N ARG A 5 -37.50 -5.07 10.16
CA ARG A 5 -36.31 -5.61 10.83
C ARG A 5 -36.27 -7.12 10.59
N ASP A 6 -35.66 -7.55 9.48
CA ASP A 6 -35.37 -8.97 9.27
C ASP A 6 -34.41 -9.45 10.37
N PRO A 7 -34.81 -10.43 11.22
CA PRO A 7 -34.01 -10.90 12.34
C PRO A 7 -32.65 -11.48 11.93
N GLY A 8 -32.54 -12.01 10.71
CA GLY A 8 -31.30 -12.52 10.14
C GLY A 8 -30.29 -11.41 9.86
N VAL A 9 -30.73 -10.28 9.31
CA VAL A 9 -29.82 -9.13 9.09
C VAL A 9 -29.39 -8.52 10.42
N GLU A 10 -30.32 -8.33 11.36
CA GLU A 10 -29.98 -7.76 12.68
C GLU A 10 -28.96 -8.62 13.43
N ARG A 11 -29.15 -9.94 13.42
CA ARG A 11 -28.19 -10.88 14.02
C ARG A 11 -26.81 -10.75 13.37
N THR A 12 -26.73 -10.81 12.04
CA THR A 12 -25.44 -10.75 11.35
C THR A 12 -24.77 -9.38 11.52
N SER A 13 -25.52 -8.28 11.50
CA SER A 13 -25.00 -6.93 11.79
C SER A 13 -24.40 -6.83 13.19
N LYS A 14 -25.00 -7.48 14.20
CA LYS A 14 -24.44 -7.52 15.56
C LYS A 14 -23.09 -8.24 15.60
N GLU A 15 -22.97 -9.36 14.89
CA GLU A 15 -21.70 -10.10 14.82
C GLU A 15 -20.62 -9.30 14.06
N VAL A 16 -20.98 -8.63 12.96
CA VAL A 16 -20.07 -7.73 12.24
C VAL A 16 -19.58 -6.61 13.13
N ALA A 17 -20.46 -6.00 13.93
CA ALA A 17 -20.10 -4.94 14.88
C ALA A 17 -19.14 -5.41 16.00
N ALA A 18 -19.11 -6.71 16.29
CA ALA A 18 -18.22 -7.31 17.29
C ALA A 18 -16.82 -7.65 16.74
N LEU A 19 -16.60 -7.56 15.42
CA LEU A 19 -15.27 -7.78 14.83
C LEU A 19 -14.26 -6.72 15.30
N ALA A 20 -12.99 -7.12 15.36
CA ALA A 20 -11.90 -6.15 15.45
C ALA A 20 -11.87 -5.29 14.17
N PRO A 21 -11.73 -3.96 14.27
CA PRO A 21 -11.71 -3.08 13.10
C PRO A 21 -10.41 -3.21 12.30
N GLN A 22 -9.32 -3.74 12.88
CA GLN A 22 -8.08 -3.96 12.14
C GLN A 22 -8.16 -5.24 11.32
N TRP A 23 -7.68 -5.21 10.07
CA TRP A 23 -7.49 -6.42 9.28
C TRP A 23 -6.21 -7.15 9.71
N THR A 24 -6.40 -8.35 10.27
CA THR A 24 -5.35 -9.22 10.80
C THR A 24 -5.71 -10.66 10.42
N PRO A 25 -4.77 -11.63 10.51
CA PRO A 25 -5.11 -13.02 10.30
C PRO A 25 -6.26 -13.54 11.19
N VAL A 26 -6.42 -12.98 12.40
CA VAL A 26 -7.50 -13.36 13.32
C VAL A 26 -8.84 -12.79 12.86
N SER A 27 -8.90 -11.49 12.53
CA SER A 27 -10.15 -10.86 12.08
C SER A 27 -10.57 -11.32 10.69
N GLU A 28 -9.62 -11.64 9.79
CA GLU A 28 -9.90 -12.28 8.50
C GLU A 28 -10.61 -13.62 8.69
N ARG A 29 -10.07 -14.52 9.52
CA ARG A 29 -10.69 -15.83 9.80
C ARG A 29 -12.08 -15.70 10.41
N ALA A 30 -12.26 -14.75 11.33
CA ALA A 30 -13.57 -14.47 11.92
C ALA A 30 -14.56 -13.98 10.85
N ALA A 31 -14.15 -13.02 10.03
CA ALA A 31 -14.96 -12.47 8.94
C ALA A 31 -15.37 -13.52 7.89
N VAL A 32 -14.47 -14.43 7.51
CA VAL A 32 -14.79 -15.59 6.65
C VAL A 32 -15.91 -16.44 7.26
N GLY A 33 -15.89 -16.66 8.57
CA GLY A 33 -16.98 -17.36 9.27
C GLY A 33 -18.31 -16.62 9.18
N LEU A 34 -18.28 -15.29 9.32
CA LEU A 34 -19.48 -14.45 9.27
C LEU A 34 -20.12 -14.37 7.88
N TRP A 35 -19.33 -14.49 6.80
CA TRP A 35 -19.85 -14.57 5.44
C TRP A 35 -20.76 -15.78 5.18
N ARG A 36 -20.69 -16.80 6.02
CA ARG A 36 -21.55 -18.00 5.95
C ARG A 36 -22.91 -17.79 6.61
N LEU A 37 -23.11 -16.67 7.31
CA LEU A 37 -24.39 -16.36 7.93
C LEU A 37 -25.41 -15.90 6.87
N PRO A 38 -26.71 -16.19 7.08
CA PRO A 38 -27.76 -15.66 6.22
C PRO A 38 -27.69 -14.13 6.14
N ARG A 39 -27.89 -13.59 4.93
CA ARG A 39 -27.92 -12.15 4.64
C ARG A 39 -26.65 -11.39 5.06
N ALA A 40 -25.50 -12.05 5.13
CA ALA A 40 -24.21 -11.42 5.42
C ALA A 40 -23.87 -10.26 4.48
N ALA A 41 -24.14 -10.39 3.18
CA ALA A 41 -23.93 -9.31 2.21
C ALA A 41 -24.64 -8.01 2.62
N GLU A 42 -25.90 -8.10 3.06
CA GLU A 42 -26.68 -6.93 3.45
C GLU A 42 -26.24 -6.34 4.78
N ALA A 43 -25.83 -7.19 5.72
CA ALA A 43 -25.23 -6.72 6.96
C ALA A 43 -23.92 -5.95 6.71
N VAL A 44 -23.12 -6.39 5.74
CA VAL A 44 -21.92 -5.69 5.29
C VAL A 44 -22.29 -4.37 4.60
N GLU A 45 -23.27 -4.35 3.70
CA GLU A 45 -23.75 -3.11 3.07
C GLU A 45 -24.25 -2.09 4.11
N ARG A 46 -24.97 -2.53 5.16
CA ARG A 46 -25.36 -1.68 6.28
C ARG A 46 -24.16 -1.16 7.07
N ALA A 47 -23.16 -2.01 7.32
CA ALA A 47 -21.95 -1.59 8.02
C ALA A 47 -21.16 -0.57 7.19
N LEU A 48 -21.04 -0.77 5.88
CA LEU A 48 -20.42 0.16 4.96
C LEU A 48 -21.20 1.49 4.92
N ALA A 49 -22.53 1.48 4.83
CA ALA A 49 -23.33 2.70 4.83
C ALA A 49 -23.37 3.47 6.16
N SER A 50 -22.74 2.95 7.23
CA SER A 50 -22.72 3.58 8.55
C SER A 50 -21.85 4.84 8.59
N GLU A 51 -22.32 5.86 9.31
CA GLU A 51 -21.53 7.05 9.66
C GLU A 51 -20.53 6.79 10.81
N ASP A 52 -20.74 5.73 11.60
CA ASP A 52 -19.75 5.27 12.60
C ASP A 52 -18.50 4.72 11.88
N PRO A 53 -17.33 5.40 11.98
CA PRO A 53 -16.11 4.98 11.29
C PRO A 53 -15.63 3.58 11.71
N ALA A 54 -15.84 3.19 12.96
CA ALA A 54 -15.42 1.88 13.45
C ALA A 54 -16.29 0.76 12.87
N LEU A 55 -17.59 1.00 12.72
CA LEU A 55 -18.49 0.04 12.06
C LEU A 55 -18.20 -0.05 10.55
N ARG A 56 -17.95 1.09 9.90
CA ARG A 56 -17.58 1.14 8.48
C ARG A 56 -16.28 0.38 8.20
N GLU A 57 -15.26 0.57 9.04
CA GLU A 57 -14.00 -0.17 8.93
C GLU A 57 -14.18 -1.69 9.11
N ARG A 58 -15.06 -2.13 10.02
CA ARG A 58 -15.40 -3.56 10.14
C ARG A 58 -16.11 -4.09 8.88
N GLY A 59 -16.90 -3.26 8.21
CA GLY A 59 -17.42 -3.54 6.87
C GLY A 59 -16.29 -3.80 5.87
N TRP A 60 -15.24 -2.97 5.87
CA TRP A 60 -14.06 -3.20 5.02
C TRP A 60 -13.24 -4.43 5.41
N VAL A 61 -13.15 -4.79 6.69
CA VAL A 61 -12.58 -6.08 7.13
C VAL A 61 -13.36 -7.25 6.53
N MET A 62 -14.70 -7.19 6.55
CA MET A 62 -15.54 -8.20 5.91
C MET A 62 -15.28 -8.29 4.40
N VAL A 63 -15.21 -7.15 3.71
CA VAL A 63 -14.90 -7.11 2.27
C VAL A 63 -13.53 -7.71 1.97
N ARG A 64 -12.48 -7.33 2.70
CA ARG A 64 -11.13 -7.90 2.49
C ARG A 64 -11.12 -9.41 2.69
N ALA A 65 -11.80 -9.93 3.71
CA ALA A 65 -11.92 -11.37 3.93
C ALA A 65 -12.65 -12.08 2.78
N ARG A 66 -13.73 -11.48 2.26
CA ARG A 66 -14.44 -12.01 1.08
C ARG A 66 -13.55 -12.10 -0.15
N VAL A 67 -12.83 -11.02 -0.43
CA VAL A 67 -11.94 -10.96 -1.59
C VAL A 67 -10.73 -11.89 -1.41
N ALA A 68 -10.24 -12.07 -0.18
CA ALA A 68 -9.20 -13.06 0.12
C ALA A 68 -9.65 -14.50 -0.23
N GLU A 69 -10.91 -14.87 -0.02
CA GLU A 69 -11.44 -16.16 -0.50
C GLU A 69 -11.42 -16.26 -2.04
N GLU A 70 -11.72 -15.18 -2.75
CA GLU A 70 -11.63 -15.14 -4.22
C GLU A 70 -10.18 -15.33 -4.68
N ILE A 71 -9.22 -14.65 -4.04
CA ILE A 71 -7.78 -14.82 -4.25
C ILE A 71 -7.37 -16.28 -4.06
N ASP A 72 -7.69 -16.86 -2.89
CA ASP A 72 -7.28 -18.22 -2.54
C ASP A 72 -7.93 -19.28 -3.46
N SER A 73 -9.14 -19.02 -3.95
CA SER A 73 -9.82 -19.87 -4.93
C SER A 73 -9.35 -19.67 -6.38
N GLY A 74 -8.53 -18.66 -6.65
CA GLY A 74 -8.03 -18.32 -7.98
C GLY A 74 -9.06 -17.69 -8.93
N ARG A 75 -10.18 -17.19 -8.39
CA ARG A 75 -11.18 -16.42 -9.15
C ARG A 75 -10.70 -14.97 -9.31
N ASP A 76 -11.40 -14.24 -10.20
CA ASP A 76 -11.12 -12.81 -10.41
C ASP A 76 -11.53 -11.99 -9.19
N TRP A 77 -10.56 -11.83 -8.29
CA TRP A 77 -10.71 -11.06 -7.06
C TRP A 77 -10.80 -9.55 -7.33
N THR A 78 -10.26 -9.07 -8.46
CA THR A 78 -10.20 -7.64 -8.77
C THR A 78 -11.59 -7.08 -9.03
N ARG A 79 -12.44 -7.87 -9.71
CA ARG A 79 -13.85 -7.55 -9.92
C ARG A 79 -14.64 -7.57 -8.62
N GLU A 80 -14.45 -8.56 -7.76
CA GLU A 80 -15.14 -8.64 -6.46
C GLU A 80 -14.77 -7.43 -5.57
N ALA A 81 -13.48 -7.06 -5.51
CA ALA A 81 -13.02 -5.86 -4.81
C ALA A 81 -13.70 -4.60 -5.34
N ALA A 82 -13.70 -4.40 -6.67
CA ALA A 82 -14.31 -3.22 -7.29
C ALA A 82 -15.83 -3.15 -7.06
N LEU A 83 -16.53 -4.28 -7.10
CA LEU A 83 -17.98 -4.33 -6.81
C LEU A 83 -18.28 -3.90 -5.37
N TRP A 84 -17.53 -4.38 -4.39
CA TRP A 84 -17.76 -4.02 -2.99
C TRP A 84 -17.36 -2.58 -2.67
N LEU A 85 -16.25 -2.09 -3.23
CA LEU A 85 -15.86 -0.68 -3.11
C LEU A 85 -16.92 0.25 -3.71
N ALA A 86 -17.51 -0.13 -4.85
CA ALA A 86 -18.61 0.60 -5.44
C ALA A 86 -19.89 0.57 -4.59
N ARG A 87 -20.27 -0.60 -4.05
CA ARG A 87 -21.45 -0.74 -3.17
C ARG A 87 -21.34 0.05 -1.88
N GLY A 88 -20.13 0.14 -1.30
CA GLY A 88 -19.86 0.93 -0.11
C GLY A 88 -19.68 2.42 -0.37
N SER A 89 -19.77 2.87 -1.63
CA SER A 89 -19.44 4.23 -2.07
C SER A 89 -18.07 4.66 -1.53
N ALA A 90 -17.06 3.82 -1.74
CA ALA A 90 -15.74 4.02 -1.15
C ALA A 90 -15.11 5.35 -1.59
N SER A 91 -14.55 6.04 -0.60
CA SER A 91 -13.65 7.16 -0.86
C SER A 91 -12.37 6.68 -1.55
N TRP A 92 -11.54 7.60 -2.05
CA TRP A 92 -10.27 7.20 -2.65
C TRP A 92 -9.31 6.63 -1.60
N GLU A 93 -9.33 7.14 -0.36
CA GLU A 93 -8.53 6.67 0.76
C GLU A 93 -8.90 5.22 1.12
N GLU A 94 -10.20 4.92 1.17
CA GLU A 94 -10.70 3.57 1.45
C GLU A 94 -10.33 2.59 0.34
N SER A 95 -10.47 3.03 -0.92
CA SER A 95 -10.03 2.26 -2.08
C SER A 95 -8.52 1.99 -2.01
N ALA A 96 -7.70 3.00 -1.73
CA ALA A 96 -6.24 2.86 -1.59
C ALA A 96 -5.86 1.88 -0.47
N ARG A 97 -6.52 1.95 0.69
CA ARG A 97 -6.29 1.02 1.81
C ARG A 97 -6.65 -0.42 1.43
N VAL A 98 -7.89 -0.64 0.99
CA VAL A 98 -8.40 -1.98 0.66
C VAL A 98 -7.63 -2.61 -0.49
N THR A 99 -7.36 -1.87 -1.57
CA THR A 99 -6.64 -2.40 -2.73
C THR A 99 -5.14 -2.59 -2.47
N GLY A 100 -4.52 -1.74 -1.63
CA GLY A 100 -3.15 -1.92 -1.15
C GLY A 100 -2.96 -3.27 -0.48
N ASP A 101 -3.78 -3.49 0.54
CA ASP A 101 -3.85 -4.69 1.37
C ASP A 101 -4.10 -5.96 0.53
N LEU A 102 -5.12 -5.94 -0.33
CA LEU A 102 -5.47 -7.07 -1.18
C LEU A 102 -4.45 -7.35 -2.28
N SER A 103 -3.84 -6.32 -2.88
CA SER A 103 -2.80 -6.51 -3.89
C SER A 103 -1.56 -7.17 -3.29
N TRP A 104 -1.21 -6.87 -2.04
CA TRP A 104 -0.13 -7.54 -1.32
C TRP A 104 -0.45 -9.01 -1.06
N ARG A 105 -1.64 -9.30 -0.48
CA ARG A 105 -2.14 -10.67 -0.25
C ARG A 105 -2.16 -11.48 -1.55
N ALA A 106 -2.69 -10.91 -2.63
CA ALA A 106 -2.75 -11.52 -3.94
C ALA A 106 -1.35 -11.82 -4.50
N ARG A 107 -0.40 -10.89 -4.34
CA ARG A 107 0.99 -11.11 -4.74
C ARG A 107 1.62 -12.28 -4.00
N ALA A 108 1.49 -12.33 -2.68
CA ALA A 108 2.02 -13.41 -1.85
C ALA A 108 1.42 -14.79 -2.24
N ALA A 109 0.17 -14.80 -2.69
CA ALA A 109 -0.52 -16.01 -3.17
C ALA A 109 -0.23 -16.35 -4.66
N GLY A 110 0.58 -15.57 -5.38
CA GLY A 110 0.82 -15.77 -6.82
C GLY A 110 -0.41 -15.46 -7.69
N ARG A 111 -1.30 -14.58 -7.22
CA ARG A 111 -2.59 -14.21 -7.83
C ARG A 111 -2.64 -12.74 -8.23
N SER A 112 -1.56 -12.26 -8.84
CA SER A 112 -1.41 -10.87 -9.31
C SER A 112 -2.67 -10.36 -10.03
N ALA A 113 -3.06 -9.10 -9.80
CA ALA A 113 -4.16 -8.45 -10.51
C ALA A 113 -3.95 -8.47 -12.04
N LEU A 114 -2.69 -8.52 -12.50
CA LEU A 114 -2.34 -8.56 -13.92
C LEU A 114 -2.73 -9.86 -14.63
N LEU A 115 -3.16 -10.89 -13.87
CA LEU A 115 -3.76 -12.10 -14.44
C LEU A 115 -5.21 -11.88 -14.90
N PHE A 116 -5.87 -10.85 -14.37
CA PHE A 116 -7.29 -10.56 -14.58
C PHE A 116 -7.51 -9.22 -15.29
N LEU A 117 -6.61 -8.26 -15.08
CA LEU A 117 -6.70 -6.91 -15.64
C LEU A 117 -5.66 -6.67 -16.72
N SER A 118 -6.11 -6.12 -17.85
CA SER A 118 -5.26 -5.55 -18.90
C SER A 118 -5.23 -4.03 -18.81
N ASP A 119 -4.15 -3.44 -19.32
CA ASP A 119 -4.01 -1.98 -19.47
C ASP A 119 -5.17 -1.36 -20.26
N ALA A 120 -5.55 -1.98 -21.38
CA ALA A 120 -6.65 -1.53 -22.22
C ALA A 120 -8.01 -1.57 -21.50
N HIS A 121 -8.26 -2.59 -20.69
CA HIS A 121 -9.49 -2.66 -19.90
C HIS A 121 -9.52 -1.57 -18.83
N VAL A 122 -8.44 -1.42 -18.06
CA VAL A 122 -8.37 -0.43 -16.97
C VAL A 122 -8.43 1.01 -17.52
N ALA A 123 -7.81 1.27 -18.67
CA ALA A 123 -7.90 2.58 -19.34
C ALA A 123 -9.31 2.89 -19.89
N SER A 124 -10.18 1.88 -20.05
CA SER A 124 -11.53 2.06 -20.59
C SER A 124 -12.59 2.40 -19.54
N VAL A 125 -12.27 2.26 -18.24
CA VAL A 125 -13.18 2.57 -17.14
C VAL A 125 -12.92 3.98 -16.58
N ASP A 126 -13.94 4.60 -16.01
CA ASP A 126 -13.86 5.95 -15.44
C ASP A 126 -13.28 5.91 -14.01
N PRO A 127 -12.07 6.47 -13.75
CA PRO A 127 -11.52 6.54 -12.40
C PRO A 127 -12.26 7.53 -11.48
N GLY A 128 -13.20 8.32 -12.00
CA GLY A 128 -14.09 9.19 -11.21
C GLY A 128 -15.11 8.41 -10.39
N ASP A 129 -15.60 7.28 -10.90
CA ASP A 129 -16.51 6.40 -10.16
C ASP A 129 -15.76 5.40 -9.25
N ALA A 130 -16.44 4.89 -8.22
CA ALA A 130 -15.80 4.01 -7.22
C ALA A 130 -15.38 2.64 -7.79
N TYR A 131 -16.07 2.14 -8.82
CA TYR A 131 -15.73 0.86 -9.45
C TYR A 131 -14.47 1.00 -10.32
N GLY A 132 -14.44 1.99 -11.21
CA GLY A 132 -13.30 2.26 -12.08
C GLY A 132 -12.07 2.68 -11.28
N ARG A 133 -12.22 3.50 -10.24
CA ARG A 133 -11.14 3.83 -9.30
C ARG A 133 -10.56 2.60 -8.62
N ALA A 134 -11.39 1.67 -8.16
CA ALA A 134 -10.92 0.43 -7.55
C ALA A 134 -10.10 -0.42 -8.52
N LEU A 135 -10.53 -0.53 -9.79
CA LEU A 135 -9.78 -1.25 -10.82
C LEU A 135 -8.44 -0.56 -11.12
N TRP A 136 -8.42 0.77 -11.23
CA TRP A 136 -7.19 1.55 -11.36
C TRP A 136 -6.24 1.30 -10.19
N HIS A 137 -6.74 1.40 -8.96
CA HIS A 137 -5.93 1.21 -7.76
C HIS A 137 -5.40 -0.22 -7.66
N CYS A 138 -6.18 -1.27 -7.93
CA CYS A 138 -5.72 -2.66 -8.00
C CYS A 138 -4.60 -2.85 -9.04
N PHE A 139 -4.81 -2.34 -10.26
CA PHE A 139 -3.87 -2.46 -11.36
C PHE A 139 -2.55 -1.73 -11.08
N LEU A 140 -2.62 -0.45 -10.74
CA LEU A 140 -1.45 0.39 -10.50
C LEU A 140 -0.68 -0.04 -9.25
N THR A 141 -1.38 -0.42 -8.17
CA THR A 141 -0.73 -0.93 -6.95
C THR A 141 0.03 -2.23 -7.22
N THR A 142 -0.55 -3.12 -8.03
CA THR A 142 0.13 -4.36 -8.42
C THR A 142 1.39 -4.06 -9.24
N LEU A 143 1.31 -3.16 -10.22
CA LEU A 143 2.49 -2.70 -10.97
C LEU A 143 3.54 -2.07 -10.05
N ARG A 144 3.14 -1.28 -9.05
CA ARG A 144 4.02 -0.68 -8.05
C ARG A 144 4.78 -1.76 -7.27
N TYR A 145 4.08 -2.77 -6.76
CA TYR A 145 4.74 -3.84 -6.00
C TYR A 145 5.70 -4.66 -6.86
N ASP A 146 5.38 -4.86 -8.13
CA ASP A 146 6.27 -5.52 -9.10
C ASP A 146 7.31 -4.59 -9.75
N PHE A 147 7.45 -3.35 -9.27
CA PHE A 147 8.42 -2.36 -9.75
C PHE A 147 8.32 -2.06 -11.26
N ARG A 148 7.13 -2.20 -11.84
CA ARG A 148 6.89 -2.01 -13.28
C ARG A 148 6.67 -0.53 -13.63
N CYS A 149 7.60 0.33 -13.24
CA CYS A 149 7.51 1.79 -13.42
C CYS A 149 7.27 2.20 -14.88
N ALA A 150 7.94 1.54 -15.84
CA ALA A 150 7.74 1.84 -17.26
C ALA A 150 6.30 1.58 -17.74
N ALA A 151 5.65 0.53 -17.22
CA ALA A 151 4.26 0.22 -17.56
C ALA A 151 3.29 1.23 -16.95
N ILE A 152 3.58 1.74 -15.74
CA ILE A 152 2.79 2.80 -15.11
C ILE A 152 2.91 4.10 -15.92
N GLU A 153 4.14 4.50 -16.29
CA GLU A 153 4.36 5.68 -17.13
C GLU A 153 3.65 5.57 -18.48
N GLU A 154 3.73 4.42 -19.13
CA GLU A 154 3.05 4.17 -20.40
C GLU A 154 1.52 4.22 -20.25
N PHE A 155 0.98 3.66 -19.18
CA PHE A 155 -0.45 3.72 -18.87
C PHE A 155 -0.93 5.18 -18.76
N PHE A 156 -0.21 6.03 -18.01
CA PHE A 156 -0.53 7.46 -17.93
C PHE A 156 -0.24 8.24 -19.22
N GLY A 157 0.72 7.80 -20.02
CA GLY A 157 1.07 8.44 -21.30
C GLY A 157 0.08 8.19 -22.44
N ARG A 158 -0.71 7.11 -22.35
CA ARG A 158 -1.74 6.74 -23.35
C ARG A 158 -3.14 7.29 -23.05
N GLY A 159 -3.36 7.84 -21.86
CA GLY A 159 -4.65 8.41 -21.46
C GLY A 159 -5.07 9.62 -22.30
N PRO A 160 -6.33 10.09 -22.20
CA PRO A 160 -6.72 11.36 -22.80
C PRO A 160 -5.76 12.47 -22.36
N ARG A 161 -5.37 13.37 -23.29
CA ARG A 161 -4.41 14.46 -23.02
C ARG A 161 -4.80 15.33 -21.82
N GLU A 162 -6.09 15.36 -21.49
CA GLU A 162 -6.65 15.88 -20.26
C GLU A 162 -7.05 14.67 -19.39
N LEU A 163 -6.11 14.21 -18.57
CA LEU A 163 -6.48 13.32 -17.48
C LEU A 163 -7.43 14.10 -16.55
N PRO A 164 -8.54 13.50 -16.09
CA PRO A 164 -9.37 14.12 -15.06
C PRO A 164 -8.53 14.47 -13.83
N ASP A 165 -9.03 15.35 -12.94
CA ASP A 165 -8.39 15.61 -11.65
C ASP A 165 -8.32 14.29 -10.86
N LEU A 166 -7.16 13.64 -10.92
CA LEU A 166 -6.96 12.31 -10.35
C LEU A 166 -6.99 12.38 -8.84
N ASP A 167 -7.48 11.34 -8.18
CA ASP A 167 -7.31 11.25 -6.73
C ASP A 167 -5.82 11.21 -6.34
N PRO A 168 -5.45 11.68 -5.13
CA PRO A 168 -4.05 11.76 -4.71
C PRO A 168 -3.29 10.41 -4.77
N TYR A 169 -3.97 9.28 -4.57
CA TYR A 169 -3.32 7.96 -4.62
C TYR A 169 -2.99 7.53 -6.06
N SER A 170 -3.91 7.76 -6.99
CA SER A 170 -3.65 7.57 -8.44
C SER A 170 -2.49 8.44 -8.92
N ASP A 171 -2.44 9.70 -8.48
CA ASP A 171 -1.33 10.61 -8.79
C ASP A 171 0.00 10.15 -8.15
N ALA A 172 -0.04 9.61 -6.94
CA ALA A 172 1.12 9.04 -6.28
C ALA A 172 1.71 7.84 -7.05
N MET A 173 0.90 7.06 -7.78
CA MET A 173 1.40 5.98 -8.66
C MET A 173 2.18 6.53 -9.85
N ARG A 174 1.71 7.62 -10.45
CA ARG A 174 2.44 8.33 -11.52
C ARG A 174 3.78 8.85 -11.01
N VAL A 175 3.78 9.50 -9.83
CA VAL A 175 5.00 10.02 -9.22
C VAL A 175 5.95 8.88 -8.81
N PHE A 176 5.43 7.80 -8.23
CA PHE A 176 6.20 6.59 -7.93
C PHE A 176 6.97 6.10 -9.17
N ALA A 177 6.32 6.06 -10.33
CA ALA A 177 6.92 5.56 -11.55
C ALA A 177 8.06 6.45 -12.04
N LEU A 178 7.85 7.77 -12.05
CA LEU A 178 8.89 8.76 -12.40
C LEU A 178 10.11 8.64 -11.48
N LEU A 179 9.88 8.67 -10.16
CA LEU A 179 10.95 8.60 -9.17
C LEU A 179 11.69 7.26 -9.22
N GLY A 180 10.95 6.16 -9.37
CA GLY A 180 11.52 4.82 -9.51
C GLY A 180 12.37 4.63 -10.76
N ARG A 181 12.26 5.53 -11.75
CA ARG A 181 13.12 5.60 -12.94
C ARG A 181 14.13 6.74 -12.89
N SER A 182 14.36 7.31 -11.72
CA SER A 182 15.28 8.44 -11.50
C SER A 182 14.94 9.68 -12.33
N ARG A 183 13.67 9.91 -12.65
CA ARG A 183 13.20 11.11 -13.34
C ARG A 183 13.01 12.24 -12.34
N THR A 184 13.82 13.28 -12.45
CA THR A 184 13.81 14.43 -11.53
C THR A 184 12.51 15.22 -11.61
N GLU A 185 11.78 15.11 -12.73
CA GLU A 185 10.44 15.67 -12.92
C GLU A 185 9.42 15.15 -11.89
N GLY A 186 9.66 13.98 -11.29
CA GLY A 186 8.82 13.45 -10.22
C GLY A 186 8.96 14.20 -8.89
N LEU A 187 10.08 14.88 -8.64
CA LEU A 187 10.35 15.56 -7.37
C LEU A 187 9.40 16.74 -7.08
N PRO A 188 9.17 17.71 -8.00
CA PRO A 188 8.19 18.77 -7.76
C PRO A 188 6.76 18.25 -7.66
N LEU A 189 6.44 17.15 -8.37
CA LEU A 189 5.11 16.52 -8.30
C LEU A 189 4.88 15.84 -6.94
N LEU A 190 5.91 15.22 -6.37
CA LEU A 190 5.85 14.62 -5.03
C LEU A 190 5.34 15.63 -4.00
N ASP A 191 5.94 16.84 -3.96
CA ASP A 191 5.57 17.87 -2.98
C ASP A 191 4.09 18.29 -3.14
N SER A 192 3.61 18.40 -4.38
CA SER A 192 2.20 18.69 -4.69
C SER A 192 1.25 17.57 -4.27
N VAL A 193 1.64 16.31 -4.44
CA VAL A 193 0.79 15.15 -4.10
C VAL A 193 0.69 15.01 -2.58
N VAL A 194 1.78 15.18 -1.84
CA VAL A 194 1.77 15.18 -0.37
C VAL A 194 0.82 16.25 0.17
N ALA A 195 0.86 17.47 -0.38
CA ALA A 195 -0.03 18.55 0.05
C ALA A 195 -1.52 18.25 -0.17
N ARG A 196 -1.87 17.51 -1.25
CA ARG A 196 -3.25 17.12 -1.57
C ARG A 196 -3.74 15.92 -0.75
N ALA A 197 -2.84 14.99 -0.41
CA ALA A 197 -3.19 13.75 0.28
C ALA A 197 -3.43 13.92 1.78
N GLY A 198 -2.95 15.02 2.37
CA GLY A 198 -3.00 15.23 3.82
C GLY A 198 -2.20 14.15 4.55
N ASP A 199 -2.86 13.43 5.45
CA ASP A 199 -2.24 12.46 6.35
C ASP A 199 -2.40 11.00 5.88
N ASP A 200 -2.74 10.75 4.62
CA ASP A 200 -2.92 9.40 4.09
C ASP A 200 -1.59 8.63 3.94
N ASP A 201 -1.48 7.52 4.66
CA ASP A 201 -0.27 6.70 4.73
C ASP A 201 0.03 5.97 3.41
N LYS A 202 -1.00 5.53 2.66
CA LYS A 202 -0.82 4.79 1.40
C LYS A 202 -0.19 5.67 0.34
N VAL A 203 -0.54 6.95 0.28
CA VAL A 203 0.13 7.94 -0.57
C VAL A 203 1.60 8.12 -0.18
N VAL A 204 1.87 8.39 1.09
CA VAL A 204 3.24 8.59 1.57
C VAL A 204 4.10 7.35 1.32
N HIS A 205 3.57 6.15 1.57
CA HIS A 205 4.24 4.90 1.24
C HIS A 205 4.53 4.74 -0.25
N ALA A 206 3.61 5.13 -1.15
CA ALA A 206 3.84 5.06 -2.59
C ALA A 206 5.00 5.97 -3.02
N LEU A 207 5.01 7.22 -2.54
CA LEU A 207 6.03 8.21 -2.85
C LEU A 207 7.39 7.80 -2.28
N LEU A 208 7.42 7.37 -1.02
CA LEU A 208 8.61 6.86 -0.35
C LEU A 208 9.17 5.63 -1.07
N HIS A 209 8.31 4.78 -1.63
CA HIS A 209 8.73 3.62 -2.42
C HIS A 209 9.40 4.02 -3.74
N GLY A 210 8.87 5.05 -4.41
CA GLY A 210 9.45 5.57 -5.65
C GLY A 210 10.82 6.20 -5.40
N LEU A 211 10.94 7.01 -4.34
CA LEU A 211 12.23 7.53 -3.91
C LEU A 211 13.20 6.42 -3.54
N TRP A 212 12.79 5.39 -2.81
CA TRP A 212 13.68 4.29 -2.43
C TRP A 212 14.21 3.50 -3.65
N LEU A 213 13.36 3.32 -4.66
CA LEU A 213 13.69 2.57 -5.88
C LEU A 213 14.61 3.34 -6.83
N GLY A 214 14.45 4.66 -6.91
CA GLY A 214 15.29 5.51 -7.76
C GLY A 214 16.77 5.48 -7.37
N GLU A 215 17.58 6.00 -8.29
CA GLU A 215 19.04 6.12 -8.16
C GLU A 215 19.46 7.57 -8.43
N ASP A 216 20.39 8.08 -7.61
CA ASP A 216 21.03 9.39 -7.75
C ASP A 216 20.06 10.59 -7.92
N LEU A 217 18.89 10.52 -7.28
CA LEU A 217 17.97 11.65 -7.24
C LEU A 217 18.51 12.77 -6.30
N PRO A 218 18.33 14.06 -6.65
CA PRO A 218 18.70 15.17 -5.77
C PRO A 218 18.10 15.07 -4.36
N ASP A 219 18.96 15.10 -3.34
CA ASP A 219 18.61 15.00 -1.92
C ASP A 219 17.74 13.77 -1.58
N GLN A 220 17.85 12.68 -2.35
CA GLN A 220 16.97 11.51 -2.27
C GLN A 220 16.80 10.99 -0.84
N ALA A 221 17.91 10.74 -0.14
CA ALA A 221 17.88 10.17 1.20
C ALA A 221 17.26 11.14 2.23
N ASP A 222 17.60 12.43 2.17
CA ASP A 222 16.99 13.44 3.04
C ASP A 222 15.51 13.63 2.76
N ARG A 223 15.08 13.55 1.49
CA ARG A 223 13.65 13.55 1.11
C ARG A 223 12.91 12.35 1.67
N MET A 224 13.52 11.16 1.60
CA MET A 224 12.94 9.96 2.22
C MET A 224 12.76 10.13 3.73
N LEU A 225 13.77 10.66 4.42
CA LEU A 225 13.69 10.90 5.87
C LEU A 225 12.61 11.94 6.22
N ARG A 226 12.47 13.01 5.44
CA ARG A 226 11.39 13.99 5.63
C ARG A 226 10.00 13.41 5.43
N LEU A 227 9.81 12.52 4.44
CA LEU A 227 8.52 11.82 4.28
C LEU A 227 8.19 10.92 5.47
N LEU A 228 9.21 10.34 6.12
CA LEU A 228 9.03 9.52 7.32
C LEU A 228 8.68 10.35 8.57
N GLU A 229 8.75 11.68 8.50
CA GLU A 229 8.30 12.61 9.53
C GLU A 229 6.87 13.12 9.27
N ALA A 230 6.22 12.67 8.19
CA ALA A 230 4.86 13.07 7.85
C ALA A 230 3.85 12.69 8.95
N PRO A 231 2.73 13.44 9.12
CA PRO A 231 1.74 13.15 10.15
C PRO A 231 1.09 11.75 10.00
N ALA A 232 1.08 11.20 8.79
CA ALA A 232 0.70 9.81 8.51
C ALA A 232 1.43 8.78 9.40
N PHE A 233 2.62 9.11 9.91
CA PHE A 233 3.42 8.26 10.78
C PHE A 233 3.48 8.74 12.25
N ALA A 234 2.59 9.64 12.67
CA ALA A 234 2.57 10.17 14.04
C ALA A 234 2.37 9.06 15.10
N GLY A 235 1.72 7.95 14.74
CA GLY A 235 1.55 6.77 15.59
C GLY A 235 2.77 5.83 15.66
N GLY A 236 3.84 6.16 14.95
CA GLY A 236 5.03 5.32 14.80
C GLY A 236 5.21 4.79 13.37
N LEU A 237 6.40 4.27 13.10
CA LEU A 237 6.75 3.69 11.81
C LEU A 237 6.50 2.18 11.81
N GLY A 238 5.74 1.71 10.82
CA GLY A 238 5.62 0.27 10.54
C GLY A 238 6.91 -0.31 9.95
N PRO A 239 7.02 -1.66 9.88
CA PRO A 239 8.21 -2.35 9.36
C PRO A 239 8.65 -1.88 7.98
N GLU A 240 7.71 -1.62 7.07
CA GLU A 240 7.98 -1.18 5.70
C GLU A 240 8.54 0.24 5.64
N ALA A 241 8.13 1.11 6.57
CA ALA A 241 8.65 2.47 6.69
C ALA A 241 10.05 2.46 7.34
N LEU A 242 10.24 1.63 8.38
CA LEU A 242 11.54 1.41 9.04
C LEU A 242 12.59 0.82 8.09
N PHE A 243 12.20 -0.15 7.25
CA PHE A 243 13.06 -0.69 6.20
C PHE A 243 13.56 0.40 5.24
N ARG A 244 12.65 1.27 4.77
CA ARG A 244 13.01 2.39 3.88
C ARG A 244 13.85 3.46 4.59
N LYS A 245 13.59 3.71 5.88
CA LYS A 245 14.42 4.56 6.74
C LYS A 245 15.85 4.04 6.83
N ALA A 246 16.05 2.74 7.03
CA ALA A 246 17.36 2.12 7.06
C ALA A 246 18.12 2.35 5.74
N GLY A 247 17.45 2.15 4.60
CA GLY A 247 18.02 2.41 3.28
C GLY A 247 18.39 3.89 3.03
N ALA A 248 17.62 4.84 3.56
CA ALA A 248 17.96 6.27 3.49
C ALA A 248 19.17 6.60 4.38
N LEU A 249 19.19 6.11 5.62
CA LEU A 249 20.30 6.32 6.54
C LEU A 249 21.61 5.70 6.03
N ARG A 250 21.54 4.53 5.38
CA ARG A 250 22.70 3.91 4.71
C ARG A 250 23.27 4.82 3.62
N ARG A 251 22.43 5.38 2.76
CA ARG A 251 22.85 6.32 1.69
C ARG A 251 23.54 7.56 2.27
N LEU A 252 23.14 8.02 3.45
CA LEU A 252 23.80 9.10 4.20
C LEU A 252 25.01 8.65 5.03
N ARG A 253 25.43 7.38 4.92
CA ARG A 253 26.52 6.75 5.70
C ARG A 253 26.31 6.80 7.22
N ARG A 254 25.05 6.90 7.66
CA ARG A 254 24.65 6.86 9.08
C ARG A 254 24.40 5.40 9.49
N TYR A 255 25.46 4.59 9.45
CA TYR A 255 25.35 3.12 9.55
C TYR A 255 24.79 2.61 10.88
N GLY A 256 25.15 3.22 12.01
CA GLY A 256 24.61 2.84 13.33
C GLY A 256 23.07 2.98 13.38
N PRO A 257 22.53 4.18 13.14
CA PRO A 257 21.08 4.38 13.01
C PRO A 257 20.42 3.50 11.94
N ALA A 258 21.09 3.24 10.81
CA ALA A 258 20.56 2.36 9.77
C ALA A 258 20.39 0.92 10.27
N LEU A 259 21.38 0.38 10.99
CA LEU A 259 21.32 -0.96 11.59
C LEU A 259 20.21 -1.07 12.65
N GLN A 260 20.02 -0.02 13.44
CA GLN A 260 18.92 0.02 14.40
C GLN A 260 17.56 -0.01 13.69
N ALA A 261 17.37 0.84 12.68
CA ALA A 261 16.10 0.92 11.96
C ALA A 261 15.74 -0.40 11.25
N VAL A 262 16.70 -1.10 10.64
CA VAL A 262 16.42 -2.40 10.01
C VAL A 262 16.16 -3.51 11.03
N GLN A 263 16.78 -3.44 12.22
CA GLN A 263 16.48 -4.39 13.30
C GLN A 263 15.06 -4.17 13.84
N GLU A 264 14.66 -2.92 14.09
CA GLU A 264 13.29 -2.59 14.50
C GLU A 264 12.27 -3.02 13.44
N ALA A 265 12.61 -2.91 12.14
CA ALA A 265 11.79 -3.43 11.07
C ALA A 265 11.61 -4.95 11.19
N ILE A 266 12.70 -5.71 11.36
CA ILE A 266 12.68 -7.18 11.52
C ILE A 266 11.85 -7.60 12.72
N ASP A 267 12.04 -6.93 13.86
CA ASP A 267 11.35 -7.26 15.12
C ASP A 267 9.84 -7.00 15.04
N GLY A 268 9.41 -6.07 14.16
CA GLY A 268 8.00 -5.73 13.94
C GLY A 268 7.28 -6.53 12.84
N LEU A 269 7.97 -7.40 12.09
CA LEU A 269 7.34 -8.19 11.03
C LEU A 269 6.47 -9.32 11.58
N ASP A 270 5.37 -9.60 10.90
CA ASP A 270 4.60 -10.83 11.13
C ASP A 270 5.45 -12.06 10.73
N PRO A 271 5.42 -13.17 11.50
CA PRO A 271 6.19 -14.37 11.18
C PRO A 271 5.93 -14.98 9.79
N SER A 272 4.79 -14.66 9.16
CA SER A 272 4.45 -15.11 7.81
C SER A 272 5.05 -14.28 6.68
N GLU A 273 5.60 -13.09 6.96
CA GLU A 273 6.19 -12.16 5.98
C GLU A 273 7.64 -12.54 5.62
N VAL A 274 7.84 -13.80 5.20
CA VAL A 274 9.17 -14.39 4.96
C VAL A 274 9.96 -13.64 3.88
N VAL A 275 9.29 -13.16 2.84
CA VAL A 275 9.93 -12.42 1.74
C VAL A 275 10.42 -11.06 2.23
N VAL A 276 9.61 -10.32 3.00
CA VAL A 276 9.99 -9.02 3.56
C VAL A 276 11.11 -9.17 4.58
N HIS A 277 11.09 -10.24 5.38
CA HIS A 277 12.18 -10.57 6.29
C HIS A 277 13.49 -10.78 5.52
N ALA A 278 13.46 -11.53 4.41
CA ALA A 278 14.65 -11.74 3.57
C ALA A 278 15.19 -10.42 2.98
N ASP A 279 14.31 -9.50 2.59
CA ASP A 279 14.70 -8.16 2.12
C ASP A 279 15.36 -7.33 3.22
N CYS A 280 14.82 -7.37 4.45
CA CYS A 280 15.43 -6.70 5.60
C CYS A 280 16.80 -7.26 5.94
N VAL A 281 16.97 -8.58 5.93
CA VAL A 281 18.28 -9.23 6.14
C VAL A 281 19.27 -8.81 5.06
N ARG A 282 18.84 -8.73 3.80
CA ARG A 282 19.68 -8.27 2.69
C ARG A 282 20.13 -6.81 2.90
N GLU A 283 19.21 -5.93 3.25
CA GLU A 283 19.55 -4.52 3.53
C GLU A 283 20.52 -4.42 4.71
N ARG A 284 20.32 -5.20 5.77
CA ARG A 284 21.26 -5.27 6.90
C ARG A 284 22.67 -5.69 6.44
N SER A 285 22.79 -6.67 5.56
CA SER A 285 24.07 -7.07 4.97
C SER A 285 24.71 -5.97 4.14
N LEU A 286 23.92 -5.22 3.35
CA LEU A 286 24.40 -4.08 2.57
C LEU A 286 24.92 -2.95 3.48
N ILE A 287 24.22 -2.65 4.58
CA ILE A 287 24.67 -1.65 5.56
C ILE A 287 26.03 -2.00 6.14
N LEU A 288 26.25 -3.27 6.50
CA LEU A 288 27.54 -3.71 7.04
C LEU A 288 28.65 -3.65 5.98
N ALA A 289 28.37 -4.12 4.76
CA ALA A 289 29.35 -4.08 3.67
C ALA A 289 29.78 -2.65 3.33
N ASP A 290 28.84 -1.71 3.21
CA ASP A 290 29.13 -0.30 2.92
C ASP A 290 29.95 0.36 4.05
N ARG A 291 29.65 0.02 5.31
CA ARG A 291 30.42 0.49 6.47
C ARG A 291 31.87 0.00 6.40
N ASP A 292 32.07 -1.30 6.22
CA ASP A 292 33.40 -1.90 6.22
C ASP A 292 34.25 -1.37 5.05
N LEU A 293 33.65 -1.15 3.87
CA LEU A 293 34.30 -0.49 2.73
C LEU A 293 34.70 0.96 3.04
N TYR A 294 33.82 1.72 3.69
CA TYR A 294 34.09 3.12 4.05
C TYR A 294 35.21 3.23 5.09
N GLU A 295 35.22 2.35 6.10
CA GLU A 295 36.28 2.27 7.11
C GLU A 295 37.63 1.89 6.49
N ALA A 296 37.66 0.92 5.56
CA ALA A 296 38.87 0.54 4.84
C ALA A 296 39.42 1.68 3.97
N ALA A 297 38.56 2.42 3.26
CA ALA A 297 38.96 3.57 2.47
C ALA A 297 39.52 4.71 3.34
N GLY A 298 38.90 4.98 4.49
CA GLY A 298 39.37 5.99 5.45
C GLY A 298 40.67 5.62 6.18
N ALA A 299 41.01 4.32 6.24
CA ALA A 299 42.29 3.84 6.76
C ALA A 299 43.43 3.95 5.73
N GLY A 300 43.14 3.83 4.44
CA GLY A 300 44.13 3.98 3.35
C GLY A 300 44.71 5.39 3.20
N ASP A 301 43.91 6.42 3.51
CA ASP A 301 44.35 7.83 3.51
C ASP A 301 45.25 8.20 4.70
N ARG A 302 45.39 7.30 5.69
CA ARG A 302 46.31 7.49 6.84
C ARG A 302 47.64 6.78 6.61
N THR A 303 48.25 6.99 5.45
CA THR A 303 49.66 6.57 5.25
C THR A 303 50.55 7.55 6.01
N PRO A 304 51.35 7.12 7.01
CA PRO A 304 52.23 8.03 7.73
C PRO A 304 53.29 8.58 6.77
N ALA A 305 53.42 9.90 6.72
CA ALA A 305 54.56 10.56 6.10
C ALA A 305 55.84 10.01 6.73
N ARG A 306 56.68 9.37 5.91
CA ARG A 306 58.04 8.94 6.29
C ARG A 306 58.99 10.12 6.22
#